data_AF-A0A949TN12-F1
#
_entry.id   AF-A0A949TN12-F1
#
_cell.length_a   1.000
_cell.length_b   1.000
_cell.length_c   1.000
_cell.angle_alpha   90.00
_cell.angle_beta   90.00
_cell.angle_gamma   90.00
#
_symmetry.space_group_name_H-M   'P 1'
#
loop_
_entity.id
_entity.type
_entity.pdbx_description
1 polymer ?
#
loop_
_entity_poly.entity_id
_entity_poly.type
_entity_poly.pdbx_seq_one_letter_code
_entity_poly.pdbx_strand_id
1 'polypeptide(L)' 'MNIEKLNKLREKFKLRNIKARYIDTLEDTKLCTLNIIPSSCTIGIGHSVILQRIDTTNSLLERENK' A
#
# COMPACT_ATOMS: atom_id res chain seq x y z
N MET A 1 18.31 -7.84 7.32
CA MET A 1 17.01 -8.41 6.91
C MET A 1 17.22 -9.77 6.24
N ASN A 2 16.49 -10.83 6.64
CA ASN A 2 16.69 -12.17 6.06
C ASN A 2 15.86 -12.33 4.77
N ILE A 3 16.53 -12.18 3.62
CA ILE A 3 15.92 -12.18 2.28
C ILE A 3 15.23 -13.51 1.97
N GLU A 4 15.80 -14.64 2.39
CA GLU A 4 15.25 -15.97 2.14
C GLU A 4 13.90 -16.16 2.84
N LYS A 5 13.78 -15.69 4.09
CA LYS A 5 12.51 -15.70 4.84
C LYS A 5 11.45 -14.82 4.15
N LEU A 6 11.83 -13.65 3.64
CA LEU A 6 10.91 -12.76 2.92
C LEU A 6 10.43 -13.38 1.61
N ASN A 7 11.31 -14.03 0.86
CA ASN A 7 10.93 -14.71 -0.38
C ASN A 7 9.95 -15.85 -0.09
N LYS A 8 10.23 -16.70 0.91
CA LYS A 8 9.31 -17.77 1.35
C LYS A 8 7.94 -17.22 1.75
N LEU A 9 7.90 -16.09 2.46
CA LEU A 9 6.65 -15.44 2.85
C LEU A 9 5.89 -14.88 1.64
N ARG A 10 6.60 -14.24 0.71
CA ARG A 10 6.01 -13.70 -0.53
C ARG A 10 5.41 -14.79 -1.41
N GLU A 11 6.06 -15.96 -1.52
CA GLU A 11 5.50 -17.10 -2.25
C GLU A 11 4.18 -17.59 -1.62
N LYS A 12 4.09 -17.64 -0.28
CA LYS A 12 2.83 -18.00 0.39
C LYS A 12 1.69 -17.02 0.09
N PHE A 13 1.98 -15.72 -0.04
CA PHE A 13 0.98 -14.73 -0.45
C PHE A 13 0.57 -14.88 -1.91
N LYS A 14 1.51 -15.17 -2.81
CA LYS A 14 1.21 -15.41 -4.23
C LYS A 14 0.25 -16.58 -4.43
N LEU A 15 0.40 -17.66 -3.67
CA LEU A 15 -0.52 -18.81 -3.68
C LEU A 15 -1.98 -18.44 -3.33
N ARG A 16 -2.19 -17.27 -2.69
CA ARG A 16 -3.51 -16.73 -2.34
C ARG A 16 -3.92 -15.55 -3.21
N ASN A 17 -3.23 -15.33 -4.34
CA ASN A 17 -3.41 -14.17 -5.22
C ASN A 17 -3.19 -12.81 -4.50
N ILE A 18 -2.31 -12.79 -3.49
CA ILE A 18 -1.95 -11.58 -2.75
C ILE A 18 -0.56 -11.11 -3.20
N LYS A 19 -0.48 -9.88 -3.70
CA LYS A 19 0.81 -9.24 -4.06
C LYS A 19 1.39 -8.52 -2.86
N ALA A 20 2.30 -9.18 -2.13
CA ALA A 20 3.05 -8.56 -1.04
C ALA A 20 4.24 -7.74 -1.56
N ARG A 21 4.47 -6.57 -0.95
CA ARG A 21 5.66 -5.74 -1.13
C ARG A 21 6.28 -5.48 0.25
N TYR A 22 7.61 -5.48 0.30
CA TYR A 22 8.33 -5.02 1.47
C TYR A 22 8.71 -3.55 1.24
N ILE A 23 8.51 -2.73 2.27
CA ILE A 23 8.72 -1.28 2.21
C ILE A 23 9.37 -0.87 3.53
N ASP A 24 10.46 -0.11 3.45
CA ASP A 24 11.28 0.25 4.61
C ASP A 24 10.72 1.44 5.39
N THR A 25 10.06 2.39 4.71
CA THR A 25 9.58 3.63 5.32
C THR A 25 8.07 3.82 5.16
N LEU A 26 7.49 4.61 6.08
CA LEU A 26 6.09 5.03 5.97
C LEU A 26 5.85 5.92 4.75
N GLU A 27 6.83 6.74 4.36
CA GLU A 27 6.73 7.62 3.19
C GLU A 27 6.68 6.80 1.88
N ASP A 28 7.54 5.80 1.75
CA ASP A 28 7.49 4.88 0.61
C ASP A 28 6.18 4.09 0.57
N THR A 29 5.60 3.80 1.74
CA THR A 29 4.30 3.15 1.85
C THR A 29 3.20 4.06 1.29
N LYS A 30 3.24 5.35 1.61
CA LYS A 30 2.34 6.37 1.09
C LYS A 30 2.42 6.46 -0.43
N LEU A 31 3.62 6.69 -0.96
CA LEU A 31 3.86 6.78 -2.40
C LEU A 31 3.43 5.52 -3.15
N CYS A 32 3.77 4.34 -2.61
CA CYS A 32 3.38 3.06 -3.20
C CYS A 32 1.86 2.90 -3.23
N THR A 33 1.16 3.25 -2.14
CA THR A 33 -0.30 3.16 -2.05
C THR A 33 -0.97 4.06 -3.09
N LEU A 34 -0.55 5.32 -3.19
CA LEU A 34 -1.08 6.27 -4.16
C LEU A 34 -0.83 5.79 -5.60
N ASN A 35 0.35 5.25 -5.91
CA ASN A 35 0.70 4.78 -7.24
C ASN A 35 -0.03 3.50 -7.68
N ILE A 36 -0.54 2.69 -6.75
CA ILE A 36 -1.28 1.46 -7.07
C ILE A 36 -2.76 1.76 -7.39
N ILE A 37 -3.34 2.77 -6.75
CA ILE A 37 -4.75 3.13 -6.90
C ILE A 37 -4.93 3.89 -8.21
N PRO A 38 -5.81 3.47 -9.14
CA PRO A 38 -6.14 4.20 -10.36
C PRO A 38 -6.73 5.60 -10.09
N SER A 39 -6.58 6.54 -11.03
CA SER A 39 -7.10 7.92 -10.85
C SER A 39 -8.62 8.02 -10.95
N SER A 40 -9.26 7.07 -11.62
CA SER A 40 -10.71 7.01 -11.74
C SER A 40 -11.20 5.69 -11.16
N CYS A 41 -11.43 5.68 -9.85
CA CYS A 41 -12.03 4.54 -9.16
C CYS A 41 -12.68 5.00 -7.85
N THR A 42 -13.62 4.21 -7.34
CA THR A 42 -14.10 4.34 -5.96
C THR A 42 -13.31 3.36 -5.09
N ILE A 43 -12.82 3.83 -3.95
CA ILE A 43 -12.10 3.00 -2.99
C ILE A 43 -12.81 3.01 -1.63
N GLY A 44 -12.81 1.87 -0.96
CA GLY A 44 -13.15 1.78 0.45
C GLY A 44 -11.89 1.84 1.31
N ILE A 45 -11.82 2.78 2.25
CA ILE A 45 -10.72 2.87 3.21
C ILE A 45 -11.20 2.33 4.56
N GLY A 46 -10.66 1.18 4.97
CA GLY A 46 -10.93 0.61 6.28
C GLY A 46 -10.25 1.38 7.42
N HIS A 47 -10.74 1.20 8.65
CA HIS A 47 -10.12 1.81 9.82
C HIS A 47 -8.73 1.20 10.10
N SER A 48 -7.67 1.92 9.74
CA SER A 48 -6.28 1.51 9.92
C SER A 48 -5.45 2.67 10.45
N VAL A 49 -4.80 2.47 11.59
CA VAL A 49 -3.91 3.46 12.22
C VAL A 49 -2.77 3.85 11.27
N ILE A 50 -2.25 2.91 10.49
CA ILE A 50 -1.16 3.18 9.55
C ILE A 50 -1.65 4.10 8.42
N LEU A 51 -2.81 3.81 7.82
CA LEU A 51 -3.38 4.62 6.73
C LEU A 51 -3.75 6.05 7.18
N GLN A 52 -4.20 6.19 8.43
CA GLN A 52 -4.44 7.48 9.06
C GLN A 52 -3.12 8.25 9.28
N ARG A 53 -2.08 7.56 9.79
CA ARG A 53 -0.78 8.19 10.05
C ARG A 53 -0.09 8.72 8.80
N ILE A 54 -0.27 8.07 7.64
CA ILE A 54 0.27 8.53 6.36
C ILE A 54 -0.66 9.49 5.60
N ASP A 55 -1.78 9.88 6.22
CA ASP A 55 -2.80 10.79 5.69
C ASP A 55 -3.29 10.42 4.28
N THR A 56 -3.63 9.13 4.12
CA THR A 56 -3.98 8.55 2.81
C THR A 56 -5.21 9.23 2.19
N THR A 57 -6.23 9.52 3.00
CA THR A 57 -7.50 10.11 2.53
C THR A 57 -7.28 11.47 1.89
N ASN A 58 -6.62 12.40 2.59
CA ASN A 58 -6.35 13.72 2.04
C ASN A 58 -5.45 13.64 0.80
N SER A 59 -4.44 12.79 0.83
CA SER A 59 -3.51 12.62 -0.30
C SER A 59 -4.19 12.10 -1.57
N LEU A 60 -5.26 11.30 -1.43
CA LEU A 60 -6.06 10.84 -2.56
C LEU A 60 -7.02 11.92 -3.07
N LEU A 61 -7.63 12.69 -2.17
CA LEU A 61 -8.49 13.83 -2.54
C LEU A 61 -7.69 14.93 -3.27
N GLU A 62 -6.49 15.27 -2.79
CA GLU A 62 -5.61 16.24 -3.46
C GLU A 62 -5.18 15.79 -4.85
N ARG A 63 -5.06 14.47 -5.05
CA ARG A 63 -4.71 13.89 -6.34
C ARG A 63 -5.86 13.97 -7.35
N GLU A 64 -7.11 13.84 -6.92
CA GLU A 64 -8.28 14.04 -7.81
C GLU A 64 -8.44 15.51 -8.22
N ASN A 65 -8.00 16.45 -7.38
CA ASN A 65 -8.11 17.89 -7.61
C ASN A 65 -6.96 18.47 -8.48
N LYS A 66 -6.12 17.64 -9.09
CA LYS A 66 -5.06 18.04 -10.04
C LYS A 66 -5.43 17.66 -11.47
#